data_AF-A0A936W068-F1
#
_entry.id   AF-A0A936W068-F1
#
_cell.length_a   1.000
_cell.length_b   1.000
_cell.length_c   1.000
_cell.angle_alpha   90.00
_cell.angle_beta   90.00
_cell.angle_gamma   90.00
#
_symmetry.space_group_name_H-M   'P 1'
#
loop_
_entity.id
_entity.type
_entity.pdbx_description
1 polymer ?
#
loop_
_entity_poly.entity_id
_entity_poly.type
_entity_poly.pdbx_seq_one_letter_code
_entity_poly.pdbx_strand_id
1 'polypeptide(L)'
;MTHVDLQWIQQFENYSKALSQLDKFIAKGESLNELEEQGLIQSFEYNFELAWNLIKDYYEYQGETTIQGGRDAFRLAFRRGLIEDGEGWMNMIESRKKTTHTYNEEMADEIAAAILNQYYGLFKKLHHTMDELLKSQP
;
A
#
# COMPACT_ATOMS: atom_id res chain seq x y z
N MET A 1 20.23 18.10 3.51
CA MET A 1 19.38 16.90 3.62
C MET A 1 19.40 16.44 5.06
N THR A 2 18.28 16.56 5.76
CA THR A 2 18.10 16.03 7.12
C THR A 2 17.94 14.50 7.07
N HIS A 3 18.05 13.82 8.21
CA HIS A 3 17.77 12.38 8.32
C HIS A 3 16.35 12.04 7.84
N VAL A 4 15.38 12.93 8.11
CA VAL A 4 13.97 12.75 7.73
C VAL A 4 13.79 12.87 6.21
N ASP A 5 14.55 13.75 5.54
CA ASP A 5 14.53 13.92 4.09
C ASP A 5 14.90 12.62 3.36
N LEU A 6 15.81 11.83 3.92
CA LEU A 6 16.28 10.57 3.33
C LEU A 6 15.34 9.39 3.61
N GLN A 7 14.53 9.48 4.67
CA GLN A 7 13.76 8.35 5.16
C GLN A 7 12.58 8.02 4.23
N TRP A 8 11.78 9.01 3.86
CA TRP A 8 10.63 8.77 2.98
C TRP A 8 11.06 8.40 1.54
N ILE A 9 12.21 8.90 1.06
CA ILE A 9 12.82 8.47 -0.22
C ILE A 9 13.18 6.99 -0.16
N GLN A 10 13.84 6.55 0.92
CA GLN A 10 14.18 5.14 1.09
C GLN A 10 12.92 4.26 1.19
N GLN A 11 11.87 4.72 1.87
CA GLN A 11 10.59 4.01 1.90
C GLN A 11 9.94 3.95 0.52
N PHE A 12 10.04 5.00 -0.27
CA PHE A 12 9.49 5.01 -1.62
C PHE A 12 10.19 3.99 -2.52
N GLU A 13 11.52 3.84 -2.39
CA GLU A 13 12.25 2.78 -3.10
C GLU A 13 11.81 1.37 -2.66
N ASN A 14 11.64 1.15 -1.35
CA ASN A 14 11.19 -0.13 -0.81
C ASN A 14 9.77 -0.46 -1.31
N TYR A 15 8.88 0.53 -1.26
CA TYR A 15 7.52 0.43 -1.77
C TYR A 15 7.50 0.17 -3.28
N SER A 16 8.34 0.83 -4.06
CA SER A 16 8.47 0.61 -5.51
C SER A 16 8.89 -0.84 -5.83
N LYS A 17 9.87 -1.38 -5.06
CA LYS A 17 10.30 -2.77 -5.20
C LYS A 17 9.19 -3.75 -4.83
N ALA A 18 8.50 -3.51 -3.72
CA ALA A 18 7.35 -4.32 -3.28
C ALA A 18 6.21 -4.32 -4.30
N LEU A 19 5.90 -3.17 -4.88
CA LEU A 19 4.85 -3.02 -5.88
C LEU A 19 5.21 -3.76 -7.16
N SER A 20 6.48 -3.74 -7.58
CA SER A 20 6.95 -4.52 -8.74
C SER A 20 6.83 -6.04 -8.56
N GLN A 21 6.80 -6.53 -7.31
CA GLN A 21 6.52 -7.94 -7.03
C GLN A 21 5.02 -8.22 -7.11
N LEU A 22 4.19 -7.31 -6.58
CA LEU A 22 2.74 -7.40 -6.71
C LEU A 22 2.32 -7.41 -8.19
N ASP A 23 2.92 -6.56 -9.04
CA ASP A 23 2.70 -6.51 -10.49
C ASP A 23 2.79 -7.91 -11.14
N LYS A 24 3.68 -8.78 -10.67
CA LYS A 24 3.85 -10.13 -11.22
C LYS A 24 2.67 -11.05 -10.92
N PHE A 25 2.06 -10.92 -9.73
CA PHE A 25 0.85 -11.66 -9.40
C PHE A 25 -0.36 -11.10 -10.14
N ILE A 26 -0.47 -9.77 -10.24
CA ILE A 26 -1.53 -9.11 -11.01
C ILE A 26 -1.48 -9.53 -12.49
N ALA A 27 -0.29 -9.65 -13.07
CA ALA A 27 -0.12 -10.10 -14.45
C ALA A 27 -0.63 -11.53 -14.70
N LYS A 28 -0.70 -12.37 -13.67
CA LYS A 28 -1.30 -13.71 -13.74
C LYS A 28 -2.81 -13.70 -13.54
N GLY A 29 -3.34 -12.77 -12.74
CA GLY A 29 -4.78 -12.61 -12.52
C GLY A 29 -5.44 -13.91 -12.05
N GLU A 30 -6.51 -14.31 -12.72
CA GLU A 30 -7.27 -15.54 -12.43
C GLU A 30 -6.50 -16.85 -12.70
N SER A 31 -5.29 -16.78 -13.28
CA SER A 31 -4.45 -17.97 -13.55
C SER A 31 -3.55 -18.35 -12.38
N LEU A 32 -3.68 -17.70 -11.23
CA LEU A 32 -2.94 -18.05 -10.02
C LEU A 32 -3.37 -19.43 -9.52
N ASN A 33 -2.41 -20.23 -9.07
CA ASN A 33 -2.70 -21.42 -8.26
C ASN A 33 -2.74 -21.07 -6.77
N GLU A 34 -3.18 -22.01 -5.94
CA GLU A 34 -3.33 -21.85 -4.49
C GLU A 34 -2.08 -21.28 -3.78
N LEU A 35 -0.88 -21.77 -4.13
CA LEU A 35 0.37 -21.26 -3.54
C LEU A 35 0.69 -19.84 -4.00
N GLU A 36 0.38 -19.53 -5.25
CA GLU A 36 0.61 -18.20 -5.82
C GLU A 36 -0.41 -17.18 -5.30
N GLU A 37 -1.62 -17.61 -4.96
CA GLU A 37 -2.63 -16.80 -4.28
C GLU A 37 -2.21 -16.45 -2.85
N GLN A 38 -1.66 -17.41 -2.09
CA GLN A 38 -1.02 -17.11 -0.81
C GLN A 38 0.12 -16.09 -0.97
N GLY A 39 0.91 -16.22 -2.04
CA GLY A 39 1.94 -15.26 -2.42
C GLY A 39 1.38 -13.86 -2.75
N LEU A 40 0.24 -13.77 -3.44
CA LEU A 40 -0.48 -12.54 -3.73
C LEU A 40 -0.93 -11.86 -2.43
N ILE A 41 -1.53 -12.61 -1.51
CA ILE A 41 -2.02 -12.08 -0.23
C ILE A 41 -0.84 -11.59 0.62
N GLN A 42 0.23 -12.38 0.72
CA GLN A 42 1.46 -11.96 1.40
C GLN A 42 2.04 -10.69 0.75
N SER A 43 1.95 -10.58 -0.58
CA SER A 43 2.38 -9.39 -1.33
C SER A 43 1.56 -8.16 -1.01
N PHE A 44 0.25 -8.32 -0.90
CA PHE A 44 -0.65 -7.28 -0.42
C PHE A 44 -0.29 -6.81 0.98
N GLU A 45 -0.03 -7.72 1.92
CA GLU A 45 0.28 -7.36 3.31
C GLU A 45 1.52 -6.45 3.41
N TYR A 46 2.63 -6.83 2.79
CA TYR A 46 3.83 -6.00 2.87
C TYR A 46 3.70 -4.70 2.05
N ASN A 47 2.95 -4.70 0.95
CA ASN A 47 2.66 -3.46 0.21
C ASN A 47 1.80 -2.50 1.06
N PHE A 48 0.82 -3.02 1.79
CA PHE A 48 0.01 -2.25 2.73
C PHE A 48 0.88 -1.63 3.81
N GLU A 49 1.76 -2.42 4.45
CA GLU A 49 2.67 -1.93 5.50
C GLU A 49 3.61 -0.84 4.97
N LEU A 50 4.21 -1.06 3.80
CA LEU A 50 5.10 -0.07 3.19
C LEU A 50 4.36 1.19 2.76
N ALA A 51 3.14 1.09 2.25
CA ALA A 51 2.35 2.24 1.82
C ALA A 51 2.06 3.19 2.99
N TRP A 52 1.61 2.68 4.14
CA TRP A 52 1.31 3.58 5.26
C TRP A 52 2.58 4.12 5.94
N ASN A 53 3.67 3.36 5.98
CA ASN A 53 4.97 3.86 6.44
C ASN A 53 5.51 4.97 5.54
N LEU A 54 5.40 4.81 4.21
CA LEU A 54 5.76 5.84 3.25
C LEU A 54 4.96 7.13 3.45
N ILE A 55 3.64 7.01 3.60
CA ILE A 55 2.77 8.16 3.88
C ILE A 55 3.15 8.83 5.20
N LYS A 56 3.41 8.04 6.24
CA LYS A 56 3.84 8.54 7.54
C LYS A 56 5.14 9.35 7.40
N ASP A 57 6.18 8.75 6.84
CA ASP A 57 7.50 9.36 6.74
C ASP A 57 7.46 10.61 5.83
N TYR A 58 6.65 10.59 4.77
CA TYR A 58 6.41 11.78 3.93
C TYR A 58 5.77 12.92 4.71
N TYR A 59 4.76 12.63 5.54
CA TYR A 59 4.12 13.67 6.34
C TYR A 59 4.96 14.12 7.53
N GLU A 60 5.78 13.24 8.12
CA GLU A 60 6.80 13.62 9.11
C GLU A 60 7.82 14.59 8.52
N TYR A 61 8.26 14.36 7.28
CA TYR A 61 9.07 15.31 6.52
C TYR A 61 8.36 16.66 6.33
N GLN A 62 7.02 16.67 6.20
CA GLN A 62 6.20 17.88 6.13
C GLN A 62 5.83 18.47 7.51
N GLY A 63 6.38 17.95 8.60
CA GLY A 63 6.17 18.44 9.97
C GLY A 63 4.97 17.87 10.72
N GLU A 64 4.32 16.83 10.20
CA GLU A 64 3.27 16.09 10.91
C GLU A 64 3.87 15.12 11.93
N THR A 65 3.28 14.97 13.11
CA THR A 65 3.82 14.08 14.17
C THR A 65 2.74 13.22 14.83
N THR A 66 1.50 13.28 14.35
CA THR A 66 0.36 12.62 15.00
C THR A 66 -0.01 11.26 14.42
N ILE A 67 0.68 10.79 13.37
CA ILE A 67 0.36 9.52 12.70
C ILE A 67 0.87 8.33 13.55
N GLN A 68 -0.05 7.55 14.11
CA GLN A 68 0.29 6.39 14.95
C GLN A 68 0.14 5.03 14.24
N GLY A 69 -0.50 5.00 13.08
CA GLY A 69 -0.62 3.77 12.28
C GLY A 69 -1.37 3.98 10.98
N GLY A 70 -1.61 2.88 10.25
CA GLY A 70 -2.17 2.93 8.89
C GLY A 70 -3.51 3.66 8.77
N ARG A 71 -4.40 3.54 9.76
CA ARG A 71 -5.67 4.26 9.77
C ARG A 71 -5.49 5.78 9.78
N ASP A 72 -4.57 6.28 10.60
CA ASP A 72 -4.30 7.72 10.71
C ASP A 72 -3.61 8.22 9.45
N ALA A 73 -2.64 7.46 8.95
CA ALA A 73 -1.90 7.77 7.73
C ALA A 73 -2.84 7.94 6.53
N PHE A 74 -3.69 6.95 6.23
CA PHE A 74 -4.61 7.01 5.10
C PHE A 74 -5.68 8.09 5.27
N ARG A 75 -6.21 8.30 6.48
CA ARG A 75 -7.18 9.39 6.73
C ARG A 75 -6.57 10.77 6.49
N LEU A 76 -5.34 10.98 6.94
CA LEU A 76 -4.65 12.25 6.71
C LEU A 76 -4.32 12.43 5.22
N ALA A 77 -3.79 11.39 4.58
CA ALA A 77 -3.44 11.41 3.17
C ALA A 77 -4.66 11.73 2.30
N PHE A 78 -5.81 11.13 2.59
CA PHE A 78 -7.06 11.44 1.89
C PHE A 78 -7.50 12.89 2.14
N ARG A 79 -7.50 13.34 3.40
CA ARG A 79 -7.88 14.71 3.76
C ARG A 79 -7.02 15.77 3.07
N ARG A 80 -5.72 15.49 2.89
CA ARG A 80 -4.75 16.39 2.24
C ARG A 80 -4.63 16.17 0.73
N GLY A 81 -5.44 15.27 0.14
CA GLY A 81 -5.47 15.03 -1.30
C GLY A 81 -4.26 14.28 -1.86
N LEU A 82 -3.45 13.62 -1.01
CA LEU A 82 -2.36 12.75 -1.46
C LEU A 82 -2.90 11.45 -2.10
N ILE A 83 -4.05 10.99 -1.63
CA ILE A 83 -4.81 9.84 -2.16
C ILE A 83 -6.27 10.25 -2.38
N GLU A 84 -6.94 9.63 -3.34
CA GLU A 84 -8.30 10.02 -3.75
C GLU A 84 -9.41 9.10 -3.20
N ASP A 85 -9.16 7.81 -3.02
CA ASP A 85 -10.20 6.82 -2.64
C ASP A 85 -10.07 6.42 -1.16
N GLY A 86 -10.47 7.33 -0.26
CA GLY A 86 -10.38 7.08 1.17
C GLY A 86 -11.12 5.83 1.64
N GLU A 87 -12.25 5.49 1.01
CA GLU A 87 -13.04 4.29 1.33
C GLU A 87 -12.29 3.01 0.97
N GLY A 88 -11.71 2.93 -0.23
CA GLY A 88 -10.90 1.80 -0.66
C GLY A 88 -9.70 1.54 0.27
N TRP A 89 -9.03 2.59 0.74
CA TRP A 89 -7.96 2.46 1.73
C TRP A 89 -8.47 2.01 3.11
N MET A 90 -9.66 2.44 3.54
CA MET A 90 -10.27 1.93 4.76
C MET A 90 -10.67 0.45 4.62
N ASN A 91 -11.16 0.03 3.45
CA ASN A 91 -11.48 -1.37 3.17
C ASN A 91 -10.22 -2.25 3.23
N MET A 92 -9.09 -1.77 2.71
CA MET A 92 -7.81 -2.48 2.86
C MET A 92 -7.42 -2.73 4.31
N ILE A 93 -7.70 -1.80 5.24
CA ILE A 93 -7.42 -2.00 6.67
C ILE A 93 -8.20 -3.21 7.19
N GLU A 94 -9.47 -3.34 6.80
CA GLU A 94 -10.31 -4.46 7.23
C GLU A 94 -9.88 -5.77 6.55
N SER A 95 -9.58 -5.76 5.24
CA SER A 95 -9.01 -6.93 4.55
C SER A 95 -7.69 -7.38 5.16
N ARG A 96 -6.78 -6.46 5.49
CA ARG A 96 -5.51 -6.79 6.15
C ARG A 96 -5.71 -7.43 7.51
N LYS A 97 -6.73 -7.06 8.29
CA LYS A 97 -7.02 -7.78 9.54
C LYS A 97 -7.45 -9.21 9.25
N LYS A 98 -8.27 -9.42 8.21
CA LYS A 98 -8.73 -10.74 7.80
C LYS A 98 -7.62 -11.63 7.25
N THR A 99 -6.50 -11.10 6.73
CA THR A 99 -5.41 -11.93 6.19
C THR A 99 -4.81 -12.90 7.21
N THR A 100 -4.87 -12.57 8.50
CA THR A 100 -4.48 -13.48 9.60
C THR A 100 -5.35 -14.74 9.72
N HIS A 101 -6.47 -14.79 9.01
CA HIS A 101 -7.42 -15.91 8.99
C HIS A 101 -7.50 -16.58 7.60
N THR A 102 -6.49 -16.40 6.76
CA THR A 102 -6.42 -16.93 5.37
C THR A 102 -6.33 -18.46 5.26
N TYR A 103 -6.32 -19.18 6.39
CA TYR A 103 -6.56 -20.62 6.40
C TYR A 103 -8.01 -20.99 6.02
N ASN A 104 -8.94 -20.02 5.98
CA ASN A 104 -10.26 -20.19 5.38
C ASN A 104 -10.20 -19.79 3.90
N GLU A 105 -10.38 -20.76 3.00
CA GLU A 105 -10.37 -20.58 1.55
C GLU A 105 -11.32 -19.45 1.09
N GLU A 106 -12.53 -19.37 1.64
CA GLU A 106 -13.50 -18.32 1.26
C GLU A 106 -12.98 -16.90 1.59
N MET A 107 -12.23 -16.75 2.69
CA MET A 107 -11.62 -15.47 3.04
C MET A 107 -10.39 -15.16 2.18
N ALA A 108 -9.63 -16.17 1.77
CA ALA A 108 -8.50 -15.99 0.86
C ALA A 108 -9.00 -15.50 -0.50
N ASP A 109 -10.00 -16.16 -1.06
CA ASP A 109 -10.64 -15.79 -2.34
C ASP A 109 -11.18 -14.35 -2.32
N GLU A 110 -11.89 -13.97 -1.24
CA GLU A 110 -12.43 -12.61 -1.05
C GLU A 110 -11.30 -11.56 -1.11
N ILE A 111 -10.19 -11.82 -0.41
CA ILE A 111 -9.06 -10.90 -0.33
C ILE A 111 -8.31 -10.87 -1.67
N ALA A 112 -8.05 -12.01 -2.29
CA ALA A 112 -7.40 -12.10 -3.60
C ALA A 112 -8.19 -11.31 -4.66
N ALA A 113 -9.51 -11.51 -4.72
CA ALA A 113 -10.39 -10.76 -5.60
C ALA A 113 -10.34 -9.25 -5.33
N ALA A 114 -10.33 -8.82 -4.06
CA ALA A 114 -10.22 -7.40 -3.72
C ALA A 114 -8.86 -6.80 -4.13
N ILE A 115 -7.77 -7.56 -4.00
CA ILE A 115 -6.44 -7.14 -4.45
C ILE A 115 -6.41 -6.93 -5.96
N LEU A 116 -6.89 -7.92 -6.71
CA LEU A 116 -6.90 -7.91 -8.18
C LEU A 116 -7.78 -6.79 -8.75
N ASN A 117 -8.96 -6.57 -8.16
CA ASN A 117 -9.97 -5.68 -8.73
C ASN A 117 -9.88 -4.23 -8.23
N GLN A 118 -9.38 -4.00 -7.02
CA GLN A 118 -9.39 -2.66 -6.40
C GLN A 118 -8.04 -2.25 -5.84
N TYR A 119 -7.45 -3.04 -4.95
CA TYR A 119 -6.35 -2.54 -4.10
C TYR A 119 -5.07 -2.26 -4.88
N TYR A 120 -4.78 -3.07 -5.89
CA TYR A 120 -3.64 -2.83 -6.77
C TYR A 120 -3.68 -1.45 -7.43
N GLY A 121 -4.85 -1.04 -7.95
CA GLY A 121 -5.02 0.27 -8.57
C GLY A 121 -4.74 1.42 -7.60
N LEU A 122 -5.14 1.27 -6.34
CA LEU A 122 -4.88 2.26 -5.29
C LEU A 122 -3.40 2.37 -4.95
N PHE A 123 -2.69 1.25 -4.86
CA PHE A 123 -1.24 1.24 -4.69
C PHE A 123 -0.51 1.92 -5.86
N LYS A 124 -0.90 1.62 -7.11
CA LYS A 124 -0.31 2.28 -8.30
C LYS A 124 -0.54 3.78 -8.32
N LYS A 125 -1.73 4.24 -7.91
CA LYS A 125 -2.02 5.68 -7.79
C LYS A 125 -1.13 6.35 -6.75
N LEU A 126 -1.01 5.76 -5.55
CA LEU A 126 -0.10 6.29 -4.52
C LEU A 126 1.34 6.34 -5.04
N HIS A 127 1.81 5.25 -5.66
CA HIS A 127 3.15 5.20 -6.24
C HIS A 127 3.40 6.34 -7.24
N HIS A 128 2.46 6.55 -8.17
CA HIS A 128 2.55 7.63 -9.15
C HIS A 128 2.59 9.01 -8.48
N THR A 129 1.71 9.29 -7.52
CA THR A 129 1.71 10.57 -6.79
C THR A 129 3.05 10.81 -6.09
N MET A 130 3.61 9.78 -5.44
CA MET A 130 4.88 9.89 -4.74
C MET A 130 6.08 10.06 -5.68
N ASP A 131 6.05 9.44 -6.86
CA ASP A 131 7.06 9.61 -7.91
C ASP A 131 7.09 11.05 -8.43
N GLU A 132 5.92 11.64 -8.69
CA GLU A 132 5.81 13.03 -9.13
C GLU A 132 6.25 14.01 -8.05
N LEU A 133 5.93 13.74 -6.78
CA LEU A 133 6.41 14.52 -5.64
C LEU A 133 7.94 14.46 -5.52
N LEU A 134 8.56 13.29 -5.71
CA LEU A 134 10.01 13.12 -5.68
C LEU A 134 10.69 13.92 -6.78
N LYS A 135 10.18 13.87 -8.02
CA LYS A 135 10.73 14.63 -9.16
C LYS A 135 10.56 16.13 -9.01
N SER A 136 9.54 16.57 -8.29
CA SER A 136 9.23 17.99 -8.07
C SER A 136 10.04 18.61 -6.93
N GLN A 137 10.91 17.85 -6.26
CA GLN A 137 11.77 18.40 -5.20
C GLN A 137 12.92 19.21 -5.79
N PRO A 138 13.24 20.38 -5.20
CA PRO A 138 14.34 21.24 -5.64
C PRO A 138 15.73 20.67 -5.32
#